data_AF-A0A3D2JQX4-F1
#
_entry.id   AF-A0A3D2JQX4-F1
#
_cell.length_a   1.000
_cell.length_b   1.000
_cell.length_c   1.000
_cell.angle_alpha   90.00
_cell.angle_beta   90.00
_cell.angle_gamma   90.00
#
_symmetry.space_group_name_H-M   'P 1'
#
loop_
_entity.id
_entity.type
_entity.pdbx_description
1 polymer ?
#
loop_
_entity_poly.entity_id
_entity_poly.type
_entity_poly.pdbx_seq_one_letter_code
_entity_poly.pdbx_strand_id
1 'polypeptide(L)'
;PRAKGIFVLQPDFKNHIFVGTVTGVVPYISMLRKFLNDPSWPEPVEGVARKDYQFHVLEGASYLDEFGYDEELTKLAEENDFIHFYPSVSRPTEERNGGWSGAEGRINVLIEDYLEKLGLDPKETCVYACGHPQMIEDVGARMESTDYTFIEERFWKDDE
;
A
#
# COMPACT_ATOMS: atom_id res chain seq x y z
N PRO A 1 12.27 -15.44 -21.87
CA PRO A 1 12.44 -14.44 -20.79
C PRO A 1 12.01 -15.03 -19.44
N ARG A 2 12.84 -14.93 -18.39
CA ARG A 2 12.46 -15.28 -17.02
C ARG A 2 11.99 -14.00 -16.35
N ALA A 3 10.79 -14.01 -15.76
CA ALA A 3 10.32 -12.90 -14.93
C ALA A 3 11.32 -12.67 -13.78
N LYS A 4 11.63 -11.41 -13.50
CA LYS A 4 12.46 -10.98 -12.36
C LYS A 4 11.58 -10.11 -11.45
N GLY A 5 11.85 -10.14 -10.16
CA GLY A 5 11.14 -9.36 -9.15
C GLY A 5 11.14 -10.09 -7.81
N ILE A 6 11.53 -9.39 -6.75
CA ILE A 6 11.49 -9.89 -5.37
C ILE A 6 10.41 -9.20 -4.53
N PHE A 7 9.77 -8.17 -5.09
CA PHE A 7 8.66 -7.45 -4.45
C PHE A 7 7.37 -8.26 -4.62
N VAL A 8 7.15 -9.17 -3.68
CA VAL A 8 6.03 -10.12 -3.66
C VAL A 8 5.31 -10.04 -2.31
N LEU A 9 4.04 -10.44 -2.31
CA LEU A 9 3.26 -10.56 -1.07
C LEU A 9 3.96 -11.50 -0.09
N GLN A 10 4.08 -11.10 1.17
CA GLN A 10 4.63 -11.93 2.25
C GLN A 10 3.50 -12.72 2.92
N PRO A 11 3.38 -14.03 2.69
CA PRO A 11 2.22 -14.80 3.13
C PRO A 11 2.21 -15.09 4.64
N ASP A 12 3.32 -14.83 5.33
CA ASP A 12 3.47 -15.03 6.77
C ASP A 12 2.80 -13.93 7.62
N PHE A 13 2.25 -12.89 6.98
CA PHE A 13 1.58 -11.78 7.65
C PHE A 13 0.08 -11.77 7.36
N LYS A 14 -0.71 -11.28 8.31
CA LYS A 14 -2.16 -11.12 8.18
C LYS A 14 -2.50 -9.75 7.60
N ASN A 15 -1.81 -8.71 8.05
CA ASN A 15 -2.10 -7.34 7.64
C ASN A 15 -1.04 -6.87 6.64
N HIS A 16 -1.50 -6.30 5.54
CA HIS A 16 -0.66 -5.80 4.46
C HIS A 16 -0.95 -4.33 4.21
N ILE A 17 0.03 -3.48 4.51
CA ILE A 17 -0.09 -2.03 4.37
C ILE A 17 0.69 -1.64 3.13
N PHE A 18 -0.03 -1.39 2.04
CA PHE A 18 0.51 -1.06 0.73
C PHE A 18 0.56 0.45 0.56
N VAL A 19 1.77 1.02 0.59
CA VAL A 19 1.98 2.47 0.46
C VAL A 19 2.52 2.77 -0.92
N GLY A 20 1.75 3.55 -1.67
CA GLY A 20 1.99 3.86 -3.07
C GLY A 20 1.95 5.34 -3.35
N THR A 21 2.70 5.80 -4.34
CA THR A 21 2.41 7.10 -4.99
C THR A 21 2.22 6.91 -6.48
N VAL A 22 1.09 7.39 -7.00
CA VAL A 22 0.73 7.32 -8.43
C VAL A 22 0.97 5.89 -8.95
N THR A 23 1.89 5.69 -9.90
CA THR A 23 2.14 4.37 -10.51
C THR A 23 2.72 3.33 -9.55
N GLY A 24 3.18 3.74 -8.37
CA GLY A 24 3.61 2.83 -7.31
C GLY A 24 2.51 1.89 -6.81
N VAL A 25 1.24 2.14 -7.15
CA VAL A 25 0.11 1.26 -6.79
C VAL A 25 0.05 -0.03 -7.63
N VAL A 26 0.71 -0.07 -8.79
CA VAL A 26 0.58 -1.15 -9.78
C VAL A 26 0.91 -2.55 -9.24
N PRO A 27 2.00 -2.77 -8.46
CA PRO A 27 2.27 -4.07 -7.86
C PRO A 27 1.15 -4.52 -6.91
N TYR A 28 0.53 -3.60 -6.19
CA TYR A 28 -0.54 -3.88 -5.24
C TYR A 28 -1.83 -4.31 -5.95
N ILE A 29 -2.19 -3.64 -7.05
CA ILE A 29 -3.30 -4.07 -7.93
C ILE A 29 -3.06 -5.50 -8.41
N SER A 30 -1.83 -5.82 -8.83
CA SER A 30 -1.48 -7.18 -9.26
C SER A 30 -1.67 -8.20 -8.13
N MET A 31 -1.20 -7.90 -6.92
CA MET A 31 -1.36 -8.77 -5.74
C MET A 31 -2.84 -8.96 -5.37
N LEU A 32 -3.62 -7.88 -5.32
CA LEU A 32 -5.05 -7.92 -5.02
C LEU A 32 -5.83 -8.73 -6.05
N ARG A 33 -5.62 -8.47 -7.35
CA ARG A 33 -6.25 -9.26 -8.43
C ARG A 33 -5.87 -10.72 -8.33
N LYS A 34 -4.61 -11.05 -8.05
CA LYS A 34 -4.15 -12.43 -7.88
C LYS A 34 -4.84 -13.08 -6.67
N PHE A 35 -4.93 -12.38 -5.54
CA PHE A 35 -5.66 -12.84 -4.36
C PHE A 35 -7.13 -13.14 -4.68
N LEU A 36 -7.83 -12.22 -5.35
CA LEU A 36 -9.25 -12.38 -5.62
C LEU A 36 -9.55 -13.51 -6.62
N ASN A 37 -8.67 -13.72 -7.61
CA ASN A 37 -8.92 -14.67 -8.70
C ASN A 37 -8.31 -16.06 -8.49
N ASP A 38 -7.46 -16.25 -7.47
CA ASP A 38 -6.83 -17.53 -7.19
C ASP A 38 -6.96 -17.91 -5.70
N PRO A 39 -7.97 -18.73 -5.35
CA PRO A 39 -8.17 -19.19 -3.98
C PRO A 39 -7.00 -20.02 -3.41
N SER A 40 -6.12 -20.54 -4.27
CA SER A 40 -4.93 -21.30 -3.86
C SER A 40 -3.69 -20.43 -3.63
N TRP A 41 -3.76 -19.13 -3.94
CA TRP A 41 -2.67 -18.18 -3.74
C TRP A 41 -3.00 -17.12 -2.69
N PRO A 42 -2.13 -16.81 -1.71
CA PRO A 42 -0.78 -17.36 -1.59
C PRO A 42 -0.77 -18.79 -1.07
N GLU A 43 0.39 -19.45 -1.18
CA GLU A 43 0.59 -20.77 -0.60
C GLU A 43 0.27 -20.74 0.91
N PRO A 44 -0.47 -21.73 1.45
CA PRO A 44 -0.82 -21.74 2.86
C PRO A 44 0.42 -21.74 3.76
N VAL A 45 0.41 -20.86 4.75
CA VAL A 45 1.42 -20.78 5.82
C VAL A 45 0.78 -21.19 7.14
N GLU A 46 1.53 -21.89 7.99
CA GLU A 46 1.06 -22.25 9.33
C GLU A 46 0.77 -20.99 10.17
N GLY A 47 -0.41 -20.91 10.77
CA GLY A 47 -0.80 -19.79 11.64
C GLY A 47 -1.44 -18.58 10.94
N VAL A 48 -1.51 -18.58 9.60
CA VAL A 48 -2.17 -17.52 8.82
C VAL A 48 -3.21 -18.14 7.90
N ALA A 49 -4.50 -17.98 8.23
CA ALA A 49 -5.56 -18.41 7.33
C ALA A 49 -5.84 -17.31 6.29
N ARG A 50 -6.20 -17.69 5.05
CA ARG A 50 -6.57 -16.75 3.98
C ARG A 50 -7.59 -15.68 4.43
N LYS A 51 -8.57 -16.07 5.23
CA LYS A 51 -9.62 -15.16 5.73
C LYS A 51 -9.11 -14.11 6.72
N ASP A 52 -7.91 -14.29 7.26
CA ASP A 52 -7.29 -13.37 8.22
C ASP A 52 -6.56 -12.24 7.50
N TYR A 53 -6.39 -12.34 6.16
CA TYR A 53 -5.72 -11.32 5.38
C TYR A 53 -6.52 -10.01 5.38
N GLN A 54 -5.84 -8.90 5.63
CA GLN A 54 -6.35 -7.54 5.51
C GLN A 54 -5.39 -6.75 4.61
N PHE A 55 -5.93 -6.06 3.61
CA PHE A 55 -5.16 -5.23 2.69
C PHE A 55 -5.56 -3.78 2.85
N HIS A 56 -4.59 -2.91 3.15
CA HIS A 56 -4.79 -1.47 3.24
C HIS A 56 -3.96 -0.80 2.17
N VAL A 57 -4.60 -0.20 1.17
CA VAL A 57 -3.95 0.51 0.07
C VAL A 57 -3.96 2.01 0.36
N LEU A 58 -2.79 2.53 0.69
CA LEU A 58 -2.53 3.93 0.97
C LEU A 58 -1.88 4.56 -0.26
N GLU A 59 -2.65 5.34 -1.04
CA GLU A 59 -2.16 5.92 -2.29
C GLU A 59 -2.04 7.44 -2.20
N GLY A 60 -0.86 7.99 -2.45
CA GLY A 60 -0.59 9.42 -2.46
C GLY A 60 -0.45 9.99 -3.87
N ALA A 61 -1.08 11.13 -4.11
CA ALA A 61 -0.88 11.95 -5.31
C ALA A 61 -0.70 13.44 -4.96
N SER A 62 -0.29 14.24 -5.95
CA SER A 62 -0.41 15.69 -5.83
C SER A 62 -1.84 16.13 -6.15
N TYR A 63 -2.45 15.50 -7.14
CA TYR A 63 -3.77 15.87 -7.64
C TYR A 63 -4.68 14.65 -7.83
N LEU A 64 -5.98 14.84 -7.64
CA LEU A 64 -6.97 13.74 -7.74
C LEU A 64 -6.99 13.05 -9.11
N ASP A 65 -6.64 13.75 -10.17
CA ASP A 65 -6.64 13.24 -11.54
C ASP A 65 -5.35 12.48 -11.91
N GLU A 66 -4.45 12.27 -10.93
CA GLU A 66 -3.26 11.43 -11.07
C GLU A 66 -3.49 9.99 -10.61
N PHE A 67 -4.59 9.71 -9.91
CA PHE A 67 -4.94 8.35 -9.54
C PHE A 67 -5.37 7.55 -10.78
N GLY A 68 -4.67 6.45 -11.06
CA GLY A 68 -4.92 5.64 -12.25
C GLY A 68 -5.83 4.43 -12.01
N TYR A 69 -6.02 4.05 -10.74
CA TYR A 69 -6.74 2.84 -10.33
C TYR A 69 -7.70 3.11 -9.16
N ASP A 70 -8.01 4.38 -8.85
CA ASP A 70 -8.91 4.77 -7.75
C ASP A 70 -10.32 4.22 -7.94
N GLU A 71 -10.88 4.24 -9.15
CA GLU A 71 -12.19 3.65 -9.42
C GLU A 71 -12.20 2.14 -9.12
N GLU A 72 -11.15 1.42 -9.52
CA GLU A 72 -11.01 -0.01 -9.25
C GLU A 72 -10.81 -0.30 -7.78
N LEU A 73 -9.92 0.43 -7.10
CA LEU A 73 -9.63 0.25 -5.67
C LEU A 73 -10.81 0.60 -4.79
N THR A 74 -11.54 1.67 -5.12
CA THR A 74 -12.78 2.05 -4.45
C THR A 74 -13.79 0.92 -4.57
N LYS A 75 -14.02 0.42 -5.79
CA LYS A 75 -14.92 -0.71 -6.01
C LYS A 75 -14.48 -1.97 -5.26
N LEU A 76 -13.19 -2.30 -5.28
CA LEU A 76 -12.67 -3.46 -4.55
C LEU A 76 -12.89 -3.33 -3.04
N ALA A 77 -12.72 -2.13 -2.48
CA ALA A 77 -12.98 -1.87 -1.07
C ALA A 77 -14.48 -1.91 -0.73
N GLU A 78 -15.36 -1.46 -1.64
CA GLU A 78 -16.82 -1.55 -1.46
C GLU A 78 -17.33 -3.00 -1.54
N GLU A 79 -16.71 -3.84 -2.38
CA GLU A 79 -17.13 -5.23 -2.59
C GLU A 79 -16.49 -6.22 -1.59
N ASN A 80 -15.45 -5.82 -0.85
CA ASN A 80 -14.68 -6.71 0.01
C ASN A 80 -14.31 -6.04 1.35
N ASP A 81 -14.85 -6.55 2.47
CA ASP A 81 -14.59 -6.01 3.82
C ASP A 81 -13.11 -6.08 4.29
N PHE A 82 -12.28 -6.85 3.57
CA PHE A 82 -10.86 -7.05 3.88
C PHE A 82 -9.92 -6.22 2.98
N ILE A 83 -10.47 -5.38 2.10
CA ILE A 83 -9.71 -4.43 1.28
C ILE A 83 -10.12 -3.02 1.67
N HIS A 84 -9.15 -2.20 2.04
CA HIS A 84 -9.35 -0.82 2.48
C HIS A 84 -8.57 0.11 1.56
N PHE A 85 -9.22 1.11 0.99
CA PHE A 85 -8.56 2.12 0.16
C PHE A 85 -8.51 3.47 0.88
N TYR A 86 -7.31 4.03 1.00
CA TYR A 86 -7.04 5.29 1.68
C TYR A 86 -6.23 6.21 0.75
N PRO A 87 -6.88 6.93 -0.16
CA PRO A 87 -6.18 7.82 -1.06
C PRO A 87 -5.97 9.20 -0.40
N SER A 88 -4.88 9.87 -0.77
CA SER A 88 -4.51 11.19 -0.25
C SER A 88 -3.97 12.13 -1.33
N VAL A 89 -4.32 13.42 -1.25
CA VAL A 89 -3.70 14.47 -2.07
C VAL A 89 -2.84 15.39 -1.21
N SER A 90 -1.65 15.72 -1.71
CA SER A 90 -0.70 16.58 -1.01
C SER A 90 -0.90 18.08 -1.24
N ARG A 91 -1.80 18.47 -2.16
CA ARG A 91 -2.13 19.86 -2.51
C ARG A 91 -3.64 20.15 -2.37
N PRO A 92 -4.27 19.88 -1.22
CA PRO A 92 -5.74 19.92 -1.08
C PRO A 92 -6.33 21.31 -1.33
N THR A 93 -5.58 22.38 -1.09
CA THR A 93 -6.05 23.76 -1.25
C THR A 93 -5.98 24.30 -2.69
N GLU A 94 -5.37 23.56 -3.63
CA GLU A 94 -5.27 23.99 -5.02
C GLU A 94 -6.59 23.75 -5.76
N GLU A 95 -6.98 24.65 -6.66
CA GLU A 95 -8.26 24.59 -7.40
C GLU A 95 -8.45 23.25 -8.13
N ARG A 96 -7.36 22.66 -8.65
CA ARG A 96 -7.38 21.35 -9.31
C ARG A 96 -7.91 20.24 -8.40
N ASN A 97 -7.78 20.39 -7.08
CA ASN A 97 -8.30 19.47 -6.06
C ASN A 97 -9.63 19.93 -5.44
N GLY A 98 -10.36 20.88 -6.02
CA GLY A 98 -11.59 21.42 -5.44
C GLY A 98 -12.72 20.40 -5.20
N GLY A 99 -12.66 19.21 -5.82
CA GLY A 99 -13.59 18.11 -5.59
C GLY A 99 -13.08 17.03 -4.64
N TRP A 100 -11.91 17.21 -4.03
CA TRP A 100 -11.29 16.21 -3.17
C TRP A 100 -12.04 16.05 -1.83
N SER A 101 -12.30 14.81 -1.44
CA SER A 101 -12.98 14.46 -0.18
C SER A 101 -12.25 13.37 0.63
N GLY A 102 -11.11 12.89 0.13
CA GLY A 102 -10.28 11.90 0.81
C GLY A 102 -9.28 12.53 1.77
N ALA A 103 -8.21 11.80 2.09
CA ALA A 103 -7.21 12.27 3.03
C ALA A 103 -6.38 13.44 2.48
N GLU A 104 -5.96 14.34 3.35
CA GLU A 104 -5.17 15.52 2.98
C GLU A 104 -3.76 15.41 3.55
N GLY A 105 -2.76 15.64 2.70
CA GLY A 105 -1.35 15.56 3.06
C GLY A 105 -0.60 14.52 2.25
N ARG A 106 0.70 14.38 2.53
CA ARG A 106 1.54 13.38 1.86
C ARG A 106 1.38 12.03 2.54
N ILE A 107 1.17 10.99 1.75
CA ILE A 107 0.88 9.65 2.27
C ILE A 107 1.96 9.10 3.21
N ASN A 108 3.23 9.41 2.96
CA ASN A 108 4.34 9.01 3.82
C ASN A 108 4.30 9.64 5.22
N VAL A 109 3.58 10.75 5.40
CA VAL A 109 3.36 11.35 6.73
C VAL A 109 2.13 10.72 7.39
N LEU A 110 1.09 10.47 6.60
CA LEU A 110 -0.19 9.95 7.11
C LEU A 110 -0.13 8.49 7.58
N ILE A 111 0.89 7.74 7.17
CA ILE A 111 1.02 6.32 7.49
C ILE A 111 1.12 6.03 8.99
N GLU A 112 1.83 6.84 9.77
CA GLU A 112 2.01 6.59 11.21
C GLU A 112 0.68 6.71 11.95
N ASP A 113 -0.04 7.82 11.72
CA ASP A 113 -1.39 8.04 12.27
C ASP A 113 -2.36 6.94 11.80
N TYR A 114 -2.21 6.45 10.58
CA TYR A 114 -3.04 5.37 10.05
C TYR A 114 -2.79 4.06 10.78
N LEU A 115 -1.52 3.66 10.93
CA LEU A 115 -1.12 2.45 11.66
C LEU A 115 -1.53 2.52 13.14
N GLU A 116 -1.33 3.67 13.78
CA GLU A 116 -1.72 3.90 15.18
C GLU A 116 -3.23 3.70 15.36
N LYS A 117 -4.05 4.27 14.46
CA LYS A 117 -5.52 4.14 14.51
C LYS A 117 -5.99 2.71 14.31
N LEU A 118 -5.32 1.93 13.46
CA LEU A 118 -5.67 0.52 13.26
C LEU A 118 -5.28 -0.33 14.47
N GLY A 119 -4.22 0.04 15.20
CA GLY A 119 -3.78 -0.69 16.40
C GLY A 119 -3.35 -2.13 16.12
N LEU A 120 -2.82 -2.39 14.92
CA LEU A 120 -2.41 -3.73 14.50
C LEU A 120 -1.12 -4.18 15.20
N ASP A 121 -1.02 -5.48 15.50
CA ASP A 121 0.23 -6.09 15.97
C ASP A 121 1.30 -6.01 14.86
N PRO A 122 2.44 -5.35 15.10
CA PRO A 122 3.54 -5.29 14.14
C PRO A 122 4.06 -6.67 13.71
N LYS A 123 3.97 -7.69 14.57
CA LYS A 123 4.40 -9.06 14.24
C LYS A 123 3.50 -9.76 13.22
N GLU A 124 2.26 -9.28 13.08
CA GLU A 124 1.30 -9.80 12.10
C GLU A 124 1.13 -8.87 10.90
N THR A 125 1.95 -7.81 10.81
CA THR A 125 1.79 -6.73 9.82
C THR A 125 3.06 -6.50 9.01
N CYS A 126 2.91 -6.46 7.68
CA CYS A 126 3.97 -6.08 6.75
C CYS A 126 3.59 -4.79 6.01
N VAL A 127 4.51 -3.82 6.00
CA VAL A 127 4.41 -2.55 5.30
C VAL A 127 5.22 -2.61 4.02
N TYR A 128 4.63 -2.16 2.92
CA TYR A 128 5.22 -2.18 1.59
C TYR A 128 5.28 -0.77 1.04
N ALA A 129 6.39 -0.37 0.42
CA ALA A 129 6.51 0.93 -0.23
C ALA A 129 6.97 0.79 -1.70
N CYS A 130 6.26 1.46 -2.60
CA CYS A 130 6.56 1.49 -4.03
C CYS A 130 6.09 2.83 -4.61
N GLY A 131 6.91 3.49 -5.44
CA GLY A 131 6.58 4.80 -6.00
C GLY A 131 7.76 5.77 -6.01
N HIS A 132 7.49 7.02 -5.64
CA HIS A 132 8.48 8.09 -5.67
C HIS A 132 9.64 7.79 -4.68
N PRO A 133 10.91 7.99 -5.07
CA PRO A 133 12.07 7.66 -4.23
C PRO A 133 12.00 8.25 -2.81
N GLN A 134 11.77 9.56 -2.71
CA GLN A 134 11.63 10.23 -1.42
C GLN A 134 10.49 9.66 -0.56
N MET A 135 9.40 9.20 -1.19
CA MET A 135 8.29 8.61 -0.43
C MET A 135 8.73 7.28 0.20
N ILE A 136 9.41 6.44 -0.57
CA ILE A 136 9.92 5.14 -0.10
C ILE A 136 10.94 5.33 1.02
N GLU A 137 11.91 6.22 0.82
CA GLU A 137 12.92 6.55 1.83
C GLU A 137 12.29 7.09 3.12
N ASP A 138 11.34 8.01 3.00
CA ASP A 138 10.64 8.58 4.15
C ASP A 138 9.81 7.51 4.90
N VAL A 139 9.10 6.62 4.19
CA VAL A 139 8.36 5.54 4.83
C VAL A 139 9.32 4.57 5.52
N GLY A 140 10.42 4.20 4.86
CA GLY A 140 11.45 3.33 5.44
C GLY A 140 12.01 3.90 6.74
N ALA A 141 12.42 5.17 6.73
CA ALA A 141 12.93 5.86 7.92
C ALA A 141 11.91 5.90 9.08
N ARG A 142 10.62 5.99 8.78
CA ARG A 142 9.57 5.92 9.82
C ARG A 142 9.43 4.51 10.38
N MET A 143 9.46 3.49 9.51
CA MET A 143 9.33 2.10 9.92
C MET A 143 10.54 1.59 10.69
N GLU A 144 11.75 2.14 10.47
CA GLU A 144 12.98 1.78 11.20
C GLU A 144 12.85 1.91 12.72
N SER A 145 12.00 2.83 13.19
CA SER A 145 11.77 3.06 14.63
C SER A 145 10.69 2.16 15.23
N THR A 146 10.12 1.25 14.44
CA THR A 146 8.98 0.39 14.79
C THR A 146 9.33 -1.09 14.67
N ASP A 147 8.43 -1.95 15.15
CA ASP A 147 8.55 -3.41 15.01
C ASP A 147 7.92 -3.93 13.70
N TYR A 148 7.43 -3.04 12.81
CA TYR A 148 6.81 -3.45 11.56
C TYR A 148 7.84 -4.02 10.59
N THR A 149 7.49 -5.12 9.93
CA THR A 149 8.28 -5.60 8.78
C THR A 149 8.08 -4.63 7.62
N PHE A 150 9.17 -4.18 7.00
CA PHE A 150 9.15 -3.23 5.90
C PHE A 150 9.79 -3.82 4.64
N ILE A 151 9.11 -3.66 3.50
CA ILE A 151 9.59 -4.09 2.18
C ILE A 151 9.42 -2.93 1.20
N GLU A 152 10.42 -2.71 0.37
CA GLU A 152 10.43 -1.63 -0.60
C GLU A 152 10.75 -2.13 -2.01
N GLU A 153 10.22 -1.44 -3.01
CA GLU A 153 10.62 -1.60 -4.40
C GLU A 153 11.30 -0.33 -4.89
N ARG A 154 12.61 -0.40 -5.15
CA ARG A 154 13.40 0.69 -5.70
C ARG A 154 13.60 0.50 -7.20
N PHE A 155 13.21 1.49 -7.99
CA PHE A 155 13.38 1.49 -9.45
C PHE A 155 14.52 2.40 -9.93
N TRP A 156 15.19 3.11 -9.03
CA TRP A 156 16.35 3.94 -9.35
C TRP A 156 17.65 3.22 -9.02
N LYS A 157 18.74 3.63 -9.67
CA LYS A 157 20.07 3.16 -9.32
C LYS A 157 20.52 3.91 -8.06
N ASP A 158 21.09 3.19 -7.11
CA ASP A 158 21.92 3.82 -6.11
C ASP A 158 23.10 4.46 -6.85
N ASP A 159 23.29 5.77 -6.70
CA ASP A 159 24.51 6.43 -7.15
C ASP A 159 25.64 5.94 -6.23
N GLU A 160 26.43 4.97 -6.71
CA GLU A 160 27.75 4.64 -6.12
C GLU A 160 28.73 5.82 -6.23
#